data_AF-A0A918J2T7-F1
#
_entry.id   AF-A0A918J2T7-F1
#
_cell.length_a   1.000
_cell.length_b   1.000
_cell.length_c   1.000
_cell.angle_alpha   90.00
_cell.angle_beta   90.00
_cell.angle_gamma   90.00
#
_symmetry.space_group_name_H-M   'P 1'
#
loop_
_entity.id
_entity.type
_entity.pdbx_description
1 polymer ?
#
loop_
_entity_poly.entity_id
_entity_poly.type
_entity_poly.pdbx_seq_one_letter_code
_entity_poly.pdbx_strand_id
1 'polypeptide(L)'
;MKLLLRVLLSAIAVVILANILPGVGVDSYGTAIIVAIVLGLLNYIVKPILVIFTLPVTILTLGLFLLIINAIIILLADSLVGGFTVDNIWWALLFSLLLSFLQSLFYSLLNDDK
;
A
#
# COMPACT_ATOMS: atom_id res chain seq x y z
N MET A 1 -19.12 5.94 1.20
CA MET A 1 -18.48 6.83 0.20
C MET A 1 -17.00 7.04 0.48
N LYS A 2 -16.58 7.44 1.70
CA LYS A 2 -15.15 7.62 2.05
C LYS A 2 -14.29 6.36 1.91
N LEU A 3 -14.80 5.15 2.22
CA LEU A 3 -14.04 3.89 2.11
C LEU A 3 -13.70 3.49 0.66
N LEU A 4 -14.66 3.61 -0.27
CA LEU A 4 -14.43 3.27 -1.68
C LEU A 4 -13.43 4.24 -2.33
N LEU A 5 -13.60 5.54 -2.10
CA LEU A 5 -12.63 6.58 -2.50
C LEU A 5 -11.25 6.34 -1.87
N ARG A 6 -11.20 5.92 -0.61
CA ARG A 6 -9.96 5.62 0.11
C ARG A 6 -9.20 4.45 -0.50
N VAL A 7 -9.90 3.37 -0.84
CA VAL A 7 -9.32 2.21 -1.52
C VAL A 7 -8.84 2.58 -2.92
N LEU A 8 -9.63 3.36 -3.66
CA LEU A 8 -9.31 3.77 -5.03
C LEU A 8 -8.11 4.74 -5.07
N LEU A 9 -8.02 5.69 -4.15
CA LEU A 9 -6.86 6.57 -3.98
C LEU A 9 -5.61 5.79 -3.54
N SER A 10 -5.77 4.78 -2.69
CA SER A 10 -4.66 3.90 -2.28
C SER A 10 -4.14 3.08 -3.46
N ALA A 11 -5.05 2.57 -4.29
CA ALA A 11 -4.72 1.83 -5.50
C ALA A 11 -3.99 2.72 -6.53
N ILE A 12 -4.44 3.97 -6.72
CA ILE A 12 -3.75 4.94 -7.59
C ILE A 12 -2.37 5.29 -7.03
N ALA A 13 -2.26 5.56 -5.73
CA ALA A 13 -0.99 5.86 -5.08
C ALA A 13 0.01 4.72 -5.23
N VAL A 14 -0.46 3.48 -5.12
CA VAL A 14 0.34 2.26 -5.38
C VAL A 14 0.88 2.23 -6.80
N VAL A 15 0.03 2.48 -7.81
CA VAL A 15 0.45 2.46 -9.22
C VAL A 15 1.48 3.55 -9.49
N ILE A 16 1.24 4.75 -8.96
CA ILE A 16 2.18 5.88 -9.09
C ILE A 16 3.53 5.51 -8.48
N LEU A 17 3.53 4.98 -7.26
CA LEU A 17 4.76 4.63 -6.56
C LEU A 17 5.50 3.46 -7.22
N ALA A 18 4.77 2.50 -7.79
CA ALA A 18 5.36 1.39 -8.53
C ALA A 18 6.04 1.84 -9.84
N ASN A 19 5.64 2.98 -10.42
CA ASN A 19 6.32 3.55 -11.59
C ASN A 19 7.48 4.48 -11.23
N ILE A 20 7.51 5.03 -10.01
CA ILE A 20 8.53 6.00 -9.56
C ILE A 20 9.71 5.31 -8.87
N LEU A 21 9.47 4.19 -8.18
CA LEU A 21 10.49 3.50 -7.39
C LEU A 21 11.26 2.51 -8.27
N PRO A 22 12.59 2.66 -8.46
CA PRO A 22 13.37 1.79 -9.32
C PRO A 22 13.51 0.36 -8.79
N GLY A 23 13.22 0.12 -7.50
CA GLY A 23 13.18 -1.22 -6.92
C GLY A 23 11.80 -1.86 -6.90
N VAL A 24 10.84 -1.32 -7.64
CA VAL A 24 9.51 -1.90 -7.86
C VAL A 24 9.27 -2.03 -9.35
N GLY A 25 9.28 -3.27 -9.84
CA GLY A 25 9.07 -3.58 -11.25
C GLY A 25 7.61 -3.83 -11.57
N VAL A 26 7.12 -3.25 -12.67
CA VAL A 26 5.81 -3.58 -13.26
C VAL A 26 6.00 -3.82 -14.75
N ASP A 27 5.75 -5.05 -15.20
CA ASP A 27 6.07 -5.48 -16.57
C ASP A 27 5.21 -4.81 -17.66
N SER A 28 3.96 -4.45 -17.33
CA SER A 28 3.03 -3.88 -18.30
C SER A 28 1.92 -3.03 -17.65
N TYR A 29 1.27 -2.18 -18.44
CA TYR A 29 0.08 -1.45 -18.02
C TYR A 29 -1.06 -2.37 -17.55
N GLY A 30 -1.20 -3.55 -18.17
CA GLY A 30 -2.18 -4.56 -17.73
C GLY A 30 -1.86 -5.12 -16.36
N THR A 31 -0.58 -5.38 -16.10
CA THR A 31 -0.08 -5.81 -14.79
C THR A 31 -0.34 -4.74 -13.73
N ALA A 32 -0.12 -3.46 -14.04
CA ALA A 32 -0.38 -2.36 -13.11
C ALA A 32 -1.85 -2.33 -12.63
N ILE A 33 -2.80 -2.58 -13.52
CA ILE A 33 -4.23 -2.65 -13.18
C ILE A 33 -4.52 -3.85 -12.27
N ILE A 34 -3.95 -5.01 -12.58
CA ILE A 34 -4.09 -6.23 -11.75
C ILE A 34 -3.51 -6.00 -10.36
N VAL A 35 -2.31 -5.41 -10.27
CA VAL A 35 -1.66 -5.02 -9.01
C VAL A 35 -2.55 -4.10 -8.19
N ALA A 36 -3.12 -3.06 -8.82
CA ALA A 36 -4.01 -2.12 -8.14
C ALA A 36 -5.24 -2.80 -7.53
N ILE A 37 -5.84 -3.76 -8.26
CA ILE A 37 -7.00 -4.54 -7.79
C ILE A 37 -6.59 -5.47 -6.64
N VAL A 38 -5.50 -6.22 -6.80
CA VAL A 38 -5.01 -7.16 -5.77
C VAL A 38 -4.61 -6.42 -4.51
N LEU A 39 -3.87 -5.31 -4.61
CA LEU A 39 -3.51 -4.49 -3.46
C LEU A 39 -4.73 -3.85 -2.80
N GLY A 40 -5.73 -3.41 -3.57
CA GLY A 40 -7.02 -2.96 -3.03
C GLY A 40 -7.70 -4.05 -2.19
N LEU A 41 -7.72 -5.28 -2.69
CA LEU A 41 -8.31 -6.44 -2.02
C LEU A 41 -7.53 -6.83 -0.75
N LEU A 42 -6.19 -6.87 -0.82
CA LEU A 42 -5.34 -7.13 0.33
C LEU A 42 -5.48 -6.05 1.41
N ASN A 43 -5.61 -4.78 1.03
CA ASN A 43 -5.88 -3.69 1.96
C ASN A 43 -7.26 -3.79 2.62
N TYR A 44 -8.25 -4.37 1.92
CA TYR A 44 -9.59 -4.55 2.46
C TYR A 44 -9.69 -5.76 3.41
N ILE A 45 -9.03 -6.87 3.06
CA ILE A 45 -9.15 -8.14 3.80
C ILE A 45 -7.96 -8.36 4.75
N VAL A 46 -6.73 -8.33 4.24
CA VAL A 46 -5.53 -8.73 4.97
C VAL A 46 -5.11 -7.67 5.98
N LYS A 47 -5.15 -6.38 5.60
CA LYS A 47 -4.76 -5.28 6.49
C LYS A 47 -5.51 -5.26 7.84
N PRO A 48 -6.86 -5.33 7.91
CA PRO A 48 -7.55 -5.31 9.19
C PRO A 48 -7.21 -6.54 10.04
N ILE A 49 -7.02 -7.70 9.43
CA ILE A 49 -6.59 -8.92 10.13
C ILE A 49 -5.20 -8.68 10.75
N LEU A 50 -4.22 -8.24 9.96
CA LEU A 50 -2.87 -7.97 10.45
C LEU A 50 -2.87 -6.92 11.56
N VAL A 51 -3.61 -5.82 11.41
CA VAL A 51 -3.70 -4.75 12.43
C VAL A 51 -4.27 -5.27 13.75
N ILE A 52 -5.27 -6.16 13.72
CA ILE A 52 -5.85 -6.76 14.93
C ILE A 52 -4.83 -7.66 15.63
N PHE A 53 -4.12 -8.50 14.88
CA PHE A 53 -3.09 -9.38 15.45
C PHE A 53 -1.87 -8.60 15.97
N THR A 54 -1.50 -7.51 15.30
CA THR A 54 -0.31 -6.74 15.64
C THR A 54 -0.63 -5.56 16.56
N LEU A 55 -1.89 -5.36 16.94
CA LEU A 55 -2.38 -4.22 17.71
C LEU A 55 -1.54 -3.93 18.97
N PRO A 56 -1.16 -4.92 19.81
CA PRO A 56 -0.30 -4.68 20.97
C PRO A 56 1.05 -4.09 20.58
N VAL A 57 1.69 -4.67 19.56
CA VAL A 57 2.99 -4.20 19.03
C VAL A 57 2.85 -2.85 18.35
N THR A 58 1.75 -2.63 17.62
CA THR A 58 1.45 -1.35 16.98
C THR A 58 1.32 -0.24 18.03
N ILE A 59 0.67 -0.50 19.17
CA ILE A 59 0.59 0.46 20.28
C ILE A 59 1.97 0.67 20.91
N LEU A 60 2.71 -0.40 21.19
CA LEU A 60 4.05 -0.31 21.79
C LEU A 60 5.05 0.47 20.91
N THR A 61 4.89 0.38 19.59
CA THR A 61 5.72 1.09 18.60
C THR A 61 5.13 2.44 18.19
N LEU A 62 4.10 2.95 18.88
CA LEU A 62 3.43 4.22 18.57
C LEU A 62 2.94 4.33 17.12
N GLY A 63 2.52 3.21 16.52
CA GLY A 63 2.04 3.15 15.15
C GLY A 63 3.13 2.90 14.10
N LEU A 64 4.41 2.85 14.47
CA LEU A 64 5.50 2.59 13.51
C LEU A 64 5.36 1.22 12.82
N PHE A 65 4.80 0.23 13.53
CA PHE A 65 4.53 -1.09 12.98
C PHE A 65 3.52 -1.09 11.81
N LEU A 66 2.70 -0.04 11.66
CA LEU A 66 1.81 0.09 10.51
C LEU A 66 2.57 0.17 9.17
N LEU A 67 3.78 0.73 9.16
CA LEU A 67 4.66 0.74 7.98
C LEU A 67 5.04 -0.69 7.59
N ILE A 68 5.37 -1.52 8.59
CA ILE A 68 5.71 -2.93 8.39
C ILE A 68 4.50 -3.69 7.84
N ILE A 69 3.29 -3.45 8.35
CA ILE A 69 2.05 -4.06 7.82
C ILE A 69 1.84 -3.69 6.34
N ASN A 70 2.01 -2.42 5.99
CA ASN A 70 1.88 -1.97 4.61
C ASN A 70 2.95 -2.63 3.71
N ALA A 71 4.20 -2.74 4.17
CA ALA A 71 5.27 -3.44 3.46
C ALA A 71 4.96 -4.94 3.26
N ILE A 72 4.42 -5.62 4.29
CA ILE A 72 3.98 -7.02 4.19
C ILE A 72 2.90 -7.17 3.11
N ILE A 73 1.92 -6.26 3.05
CA ILE A 73 0.87 -6.28 2.02
C ILE A 73 1.44 -6.13 0.61
N ILE A 74 2.46 -5.29 0.45
CA ILE A 74 3.16 -5.08 -0.83
C ILE A 74 3.91 -6.34 -1.24
N LEU A 75 4.65 -6.97 -0.32
CA LEU A 75 5.34 -8.24 -0.58
C LEU A 75 4.38 -9.39 -0.87
N LEU A 76 3.21 -9.39 -0.23
CA LEU A 76 2.15 -10.35 -0.58
C LEU A 76 1.64 -10.11 -2.00
N ALA A 77 1.47 -8.86 -2.42
CA ALA A 77 1.07 -8.56 -3.80
C ALA A 77 2.13 -8.97 -4.83
N ASP A 78 3.42 -8.77 -4.53
CA ASP A 78 4.56 -9.27 -5.33
C ASP A 78 4.45 -10.78 -5.54
N SER A 79 4.23 -11.53 -4.46
CA SER A 79 4.07 -12.99 -4.55
C SER A 79 2.81 -13.47 -5.30
N LEU A 80 1.76 -12.62 -5.39
CA LEU A 80 0.46 -12.99 -5.96
C LEU A 80 0.29 -12.54 -7.41
N VAL A 81 1.02 -11.52 -7.86
CA VAL A 81 0.85 -10.91 -9.19
C VAL A 81 2.10 -11.13 -10.02
N GLY A 82 2.00 -12.03 -11.01
CA GLY A 82 3.06 -12.21 -12.01
C GLY A 82 3.33 -10.91 -12.77
N GLY A 83 4.57 -10.44 -12.70
CA GLY A 83 5.04 -9.20 -13.32
C GLY A 83 4.96 -7.95 -12.44
N PHE A 84 4.70 -8.12 -11.14
CA PHE A 84 4.98 -7.12 -10.10
C PHE A 84 6.07 -7.66 -9.20
N THR A 85 7.20 -6.97 -9.11
CA THR A 85 8.35 -7.43 -8.33
C THR A 85 8.84 -6.34 -7.40
N VAL A 86 9.24 -6.72 -6.19
CA VAL A 86 9.83 -5.80 -5.22
C VAL A 86 11.18 -6.34 -4.77
N ASP A 87 12.26 -5.67 -5.17
CA ASP A 87 13.62 -6.22 -5.06
C ASP A 87 14.01 -6.62 -3.64
N ASN A 88 13.64 -5.82 -2.64
CA ASN A 88 14.04 -6.03 -1.24
C ASN A 88 13.01 -5.50 -0.25
N ILE A 89 13.07 -5.99 0.99
CA ILE A 89 12.25 -5.50 2.11
C ILE A 89 12.41 -3.99 2.35
N TRP A 90 13.61 -3.46 2.11
CA TRP A 90 13.88 -2.02 2.22
C TRP A 90 13.10 -1.20 1.18
N TRP A 91 12.94 -1.72 -0.04
CA TRP A 91 12.10 -1.10 -1.06
C TRP A 91 10.63 -1.18 -0.67
N ALA A 92 10.16 -2.31 -0.13
CA ALA A 92 8.80 -2.43 0.39
C ALA A 92 8.52 -1.44 1.55
N LEU A 93 9.49 -1.25 2.46
CA LEU A 93 9.40 -0.27 3.55
C LEU A 93 9.38 1.17 3.02
N LEU A 94 10.30 1.52 2.11
CA LEU A 94 10.33 2.84 1.49
C LEU A 94 9.03 3.13 0.72
N PHE A 95 8.54 2.16 -0.04
CA PHE A 95 7.26 2.24 -0.72
C PHE A 95 6.13 2.47 0.29
N SER A 96 6.10 1.72 1.40
CA SER A 96 5.05 1.87 2.42
C SER A 96 5.03 3.27 3.05
N LEU A 97 6.21 3.87 3.22
CA LEU A 97 6.38 5.21 3.79
C LEU A 97 5.90 6.25 2.80
N LEU A 98 6.34 6.18 1.55
CA LEU A 98 5.90 7.07 0.49
C LEU A 98 4.39 6.93 0.22
N LEU A 99 3.86 5.70 0.28
CA LEU A 99 2.44 5.43 0.15
C LEU A 99 1.64 6.10 1.26
N SER A 100 2.09 5.99 2.51
CA SER A 100 1.44 6.64 3.65
C SER A 100 1.47 8.17 3.51
N PHE A 101 2.59 8.72 3.04
CA PHE A 101 2.75 10.14 2.78
C PHE A 101 1.82 10.63 1.66
N LEU A 102 1.80 9.94 0.52
CA LEU A 102 0.98 10.29 -0.64
C LEU A 102 -0.51 10.18 -0.32
N GLN A 103 -0.91 9.14 0.42
CA GLN A 103 -2.28 9.01 0.94
C GLN A 103 -2.63 10.16 1.88
N SER A 104 -1.72 10.56 2.78
CA SER A 104 -1.95 11.72 3.67
C SER A 104 -2.15 13.00 2.87
N LEU A 105 -1.35 13.24 1.83
CA LEU A 105 -1.52 14.38 0.94
C LEU A 105 -2.86 14.33 0.19
N PHE A 106 -3.20 13.18 -0.40
CA PHE A 106 -4.48 13.01 -1.08
C PHE A 106 -5.67 13.21 -0.15
N TYR A 107 -5.62 12.70 1.08
CA TYR A 107 -6.67 12.96 2.06
C TYR A 107 -6.72 14.41 2.50
N SER A 108 -5.59 15.10 2.63
CA SER A 108 -5.56 16.52 2.95
C SER A 108 -6.22 17.35 1.86
N LEU A 109 -5.93 17.05 0.58
CA LEU A 109 -6.54 17.71 -0.57
C LEU A 109 -8.04 17.40 -0.70
N LEU A 110 -8.47 16.20 -0.31
CA LEU A 110 -9.89 15.81 -0.35
C LEU A 110 -10.69 16.27 0.88
N ASN A 111 -10.03 16.58 2.00
CA ASN A 111 -10.68 17.04 3.24
C ASN A 111 -10.74 18.58 3.34
N ASP A 112 -10.37 19.34 2.31
CA ASP A 112 -10.44 20.81 2.33
C ASP A 112 -11.89 21.36 2.30
N ASP A 113 -12.90 20.48 2.26
CA ASP A 113 -14.32 20.83 2.16
C ASP A 113 -15.21 20.23 3.27
N LYS A 114 -14.71 20.01 4.51
CA LYS A 114 -15.61 19.79 5.68
C LYS A 114 -14.98 19.97 7.05
#